data_AF-D4F6C4-F1
#
_entry.id   AF-D4F6C4-F1
#
_cell.length_a   1.000
_cell.length_b   1.000
_cell.length_c   1.000
_cell.angle_alpha   90.00
_cell.angle_beta   90.00
_cell.angle_gamma   90.00
#
_symmetry.space_group_name_H-M   'P 1'
#
loop_
_entity.id
_entity.type
_entity.pdbx_description
1 polymer ?
#
loop_
_entity_poly.entity_id
_entity_poly.type
_entity_poly.pdbx_seq_one_letter_code
_entity_poly.pdbx_strand_id
1 'polypeptide(L)' 'MPHFYAECSDNIRREADLPALFAQVNAFLFGTGLFPPGGDP' A
#
# COMPACT_ATOMS: atom_id res chain seq x y z
N MET A 1 -10.04 8.50 2.79
CA MET A 1 -8.78 7.73 2.68
C MET A 1 -9.11 6.26 2.72
N PRO A 2 -8.73 5.45 1.72
CA PRO A 2 -8.87 3.99 1.80
C PRO A 2 -7.88 3.43 2.84
N HIS A 3 -8.30 2.40 3.56
CA HIS A 3 -7.43 1.65 4.47
C HIS A 3 -7.09 0.30 3.82
N PHE A 4 -5.81 -0.01 3.72
CA PHE A 4 -5.30 -1.28 3.18
C PHE A 4 -4.56 -2.03 4.28
N TYR A 5 -4.98 -3.26 4.55
CA TYR A 5 -4.35 -4.14 5.53
C TYR A 5 -3.90 -5.41 4.82
N ALA A 6 -2.69 -5.88 5.15
CA ALA A 6 -2.13 -7.11 4.62
C ALA A 6 -1.70 -8.01 5.78
N GLU A 7 -2.11 -9.28 5.73
CA GLU A 7 -1.59 -10.33 6.58
C GLU A 7 -0.47 -11.06 5.83
N CYS A 8 0.64 -11.32 6.52
CA CYS A 8 1.82 -11.93 5.93
C CYS A 8 2.36 -12.99 6.88
N SER A 9 2.50 -14.22 6.39
CA SER A 9 3.15 -15.29 7.13
C SER A 9 4.64 -14.97 7.34
N ASP A 10 5.14 -15.24 8.54
CA ASP A 10 6.48 -14.76 8.95
C ASP A 10 7.62 -15.39 8.11
N ASN A 11 7.41 -16.61 7.61
CA ASN A 11 8.37 -17.36 6.79
C ASN A 11 8.69 -16.73 5.43
N ILE A 12 7.92 -15.73 4.98
CA ILE A 12 8.15 -15.00 3.72
C ILE A 12 8.28 -13.48 3.94
N ARG A 13 8.32 -13.01 5.18
CA ARG A 13 8.20 -11.58 5.50
C ARG A 13 9.30 -10.73 4.86
N ARG A 14 10.49 -11.29 4.70
CA ARG A 14 11.64 -10.62 4.09
C ARG A 14 11.51 -10.55 2.57
N GLU A 15 11.10 -11.65 1.95
CA GLU A 15 10.89 -11.76 0.50
C GLU A 15 9.66 -10.97 0.03
N ALA A 16 8.65 -10.86 0.89
CA ALA A 16 7.40 -10.16 0.61
C ALA A 16 7.59 -8.64 0.48
N ASP A 17 8.67 -8.08 1.04
CA ASP A 17 9.01 -6.66 0.99
C ASP A 17 7.77 -5.75 1.15
N LEU A 18 7.09 -5.90 2.30
CA LEU A 18 5.86 -5.16 2.60
C LEU A 18 6.00 -3.63 2.41
N PRO A 19 7.14 -2.99 2.73
CA PRO A 19 7.36 -1.58 2.40
C PRO A 19 7.23 -1.28 0.90
N ALA A 20 7.87 -2.06 0.03
CA ALA A 20 7.78 -1.87 -1.41
C ALA A 20 6.38 -2.17 -1.95
N LEU A 21 5.71 -3.20 -1.41
CA LEU A 21 4.32 -3.53 -1.74
C LEU A 21 3.38 -2.35 -1.41
N PHE A 22 3.49 -1.77 -0.22
CA PHE A 22 2.62 -0.67 0.18
C PHE A 22 2.83 0.60 -0.66
N ALA A 23 4.07 0.89 -1.07
CA ALA A 23 4.35 1.98 -2.00
C ALA A 23 3.64 1.78 -3.35
N GLN A 24 3.68 0.56 -3.89
CA GLN A 24 3.02 0.22 -5.15
C GLN A 24 1.49 0.29 -5.03
N VAL A 25 0.92 -0.23 -3.94
CA VAL A 25 -0.53 -0.15 -3.68
C VAL A 25 -0.98 1.30 -3.58
N ASN A 26 -0.22 2.15 -2.88
CA ASN A 26 -0.56 3.56 -2.73
C ASN A 26 -0.55 4.28 -4.10
N ALA A 27 0.51 4.06 -4.89
CA ALA A 27 0.62 4.63 -6.24
C ALA A 27 -0.51 4.14 -7.16
N PHE A 28 -0.85 2.86 -7.10
CA PHE A 28 -1.95 2.29 -7.87
C PHE A 28 -3.29 2.94 -7.48
N LEU A 29 -3.61 3.00 -6.18
CA LEU A 29 -4.86 3.58 -5.68
C LEU A 29 -4.99 5.06 -6.05
N PHE A 30 -3.91 5.84 -5.92
CA PHE A 30 -3.88 7.23 -6.38
C PHE A 30 -4.08 7.34 -7.90
N GLY A 31 -3.42 6.47 -8.67
CA GLY A 31 -3.53 6.43 -10.14
C GLY A 31 -4.93 6.09 -10.67
N THR A 32 -5.81 5.50 -9.85
CA THR A 32 -7.21 5.27 -10.24
C THR A 32 -8.05 6.54 -10.32
N GLY A 33 -7.61 7.63 -9.68
CA GLY A 33 -8.41 8.85 -9.52
C GLY A 33 -9.64 8.71 -8.61
N LEU A 34 -9.89 7.52 -8.06
CA LEU A 34 -11.02 7.25 -7.16
C LEU A 34 -10.73 7.66 -5.71
N PHE A 35 -9.44 7.67 -5.33
CA PHE A 35 -9.00 7.96 -3.98
C PHE A 35 -8.07 9.17 -3.98
N PRO A 36 -8.36 10.20 -3.17
CA PRO A 36 -7.50 11.37 -3.08
C PRO A 36 -6.16 11.01 -2.41
N PRO A 37 -5.07 11.69 -2.78
CA PRO A 37 -3.80 11.57 -2.08
C PRO A 37 -4.00 12.04 -0.63
N GLY A 38 -3.44 11.27 0.29
CA GLY A 38 -3.58 11.54 1.71
C GLY A 38 -2.56 12.57 2.19
N GLY A 39 -2.97 13.83 2.32
CA GLY A 39 -2.15 14.91 2.87
C GLY A 39 -2.27 16.19 2.04
N ASP A 40 -3.40 16.88 2.19
CA ASP A 40 -3.42 18.34 1.99
C ASP A 40 -2.75 18.95 3.24
N PRO A 41 -1.83 19.93 3.10
CA PRO A 41 -1.18 20.58 4.24
C PRO A 41 -2.15 21.29 5.21
#